data_AF-A0A383BWP6-F1
#
_entry.id   AF-A0A383BWP6-F1
#
_cell.length_a   1.000
_cell.length_b   1.000
_cell.length_c   1.000
_cell.angle_alpha   90.00
_cell.angle_beta   90.00
_cell.angle_gamma   90.00
#
_symmetry.space_group_name_H-M   'P 1'
#
loop_
_entity.id
_entity.type
_entity.pdbx_description
1 polymer ?
#
loop_
_entity_poly.entity_id
_entity_poly.type
_entity_poly.pdbx_seq_one_letter_code
_entity_poly.pdbx_strand_id
1 'polypeptide(L)'
;MESIGKDIYKELTDALAHRNQKFIFLSGSAGTGKTTFVQEVKTKYPKSVIVAPTGIAALNSGGKTIHSLFQIGFGPLPSLNRIKSKYSKNLLKNINLLLIDEISMVRADLLDIISERLRKIKGNAKPFGGVLV
;
A
#
# COMPACT_ATOMS: atom_id res chain seq x y z
N MET A 1 17.53 16.29 2.93
CA MET A 1 16.62 15.28 2.35
C MET A 1 17.35 14.02 1.90
N GLU A 2 18.58 14.10 1.41
CA GLU A 2 19.33 12.92 0.92
C GLU A 2 19.61 11.85 2.00
N SER A 3 19.79 12.24 3.27
CA SER A 3 20.02 11.29 4.38
C SER A 3 18.75 10.49 4.75
N ILE A 4 17.61 11.17 4.92
CA ILE A 4 16.34 10.53 5.32
C ILE A 4 15.87 9.51 4.28
N GLY A 5 16.02 9.83 2.99
CA GLY A 5 15.70 8.88 1.92
C GLY A 5 16.56 7.62 2.01
N LYS A 6 17.87 7.77 2.24
CA LYS A 6 18.81 6.62 2.38
C LYS A 6 18.45 5.73 3.58
N ASP A 7 18.06 6.33 4.70
CA ASP A 7 17.66 5.59 5.90
C ASP A 7 16.39 4.76 5.65
N ILE A 8 15.36 5.35 5.02
CA ILE A 8 14.13 4.64 4.69
C ILE A 8 14.40 3.51 3.68
N TYR A 9 15.24 3.75 2.66
CA TYR A 9 15.61 2.69 1.70
C TYR A 9 16.30 1.51 2.38
N LYS A 10 17.15 1.76 3.37
CA LYS A 10 17.80 0.71 4.15
C LYS A 10 16.76 -0.09 4.94
N GLU A 11 15.84 0.59 5.63
CA GLU A 11 14.78 -0.07 6.38
C GLU A 11 13.86 -0.91 5.51
N LEU A 12 13.45 -0.40 4.34
CA LEU A 12 12.64 -1.14 3.38
C LEU A 12 13.37 -2.39 2.88
N THR A 13 14.66 -2.24 2.55
CA THR A 13 15.48 -3.35 2.04
C THR A 13 15.64 -4.44 3.09
N ASP A 14 15.99 -4.08 4.32
CA ASP A 14 16.14 -5.04 5.43
C ASP A 14 14.83 -5.75 5.75
N ALA A 15 13.71 -5.00 5.80
CA ALA A 15 12.39 -5.58 6.08
C ALA A 15 11.96 -6.58 5.00
N LEU A 16 12.17 -6.23 3.72
CA LEU A 16 11.83 -7.09 2.59
C LEU A 16 12.74 -8.33 2.51
N ALA A 17 14.04 -8.19 2.80
CA ALA A 17 14.99 -9.30 2.76
C ALA A 17 14.69 -10.36 3.83
N HIS A 18 14.39 -9.93 5.06
CA HIS A 18 14.15 -10.83 6.19
C HIS A 18 12.67 -11.21 6.37
N ARG A 19 11.79 -10.79 5.45
CA ARG A 19 10.32 -10.95 5.55
C ARG A 19 9.79 -10.47 6.91
N ASN A 20 10.39 -9.40 7.43
CA ASN A 20 9.96 -8.78 8.66
C ASN A 20 8.87 -7.76 8.32
N GLN A 21 7.68 -7.95 8.89
CA GLN A 21 6.61 -6.99 8.69
C GLN A 21 6.93 -5.70 9.45
N LYS A 22 6.86 -4.57 8.76
CA LYS A 22 6.92 -3.24 9.36
C LYS A 22 5.78 -2.36 8.84
N PHE A 23 5.55 -1.27 9.56
CA PHE A 23 4.69 -0.17 9.17
C PHE A 23 5.54 1.09 9.20
N ILE A 24 5.74 1.73 8.05
CA ILE A 24 6.57 2.93 7.94
C ILE A 24 5.67 4.10 7.58
N PHE A 25 5.64 5.10 8.46
CA PHE A 25 4.89 6.33 8.22
C PHE A 25 5.83 7.45 7.75
N LEU A 26 5.67 7.86 6.49
CA LEU A 26 6.39 8.99 5.92
C LEU A 26 5.54 10.26 6.00
N SER A 27 5.94 11.18 6.87
CA SER A 27 5.32 12.49 7.00
C SER A 27 6.21 13.60 6.43
N GLY A 28 5.61 14.75 6.14
CA GLY A 28 6.29 15.95 5.66
C GLY A 28 5.28 16.96 5.11
N SER A 29 5.65 18.24 5.07
CA SER A 29 4.81 19.30 4.51
C SER A 29 4.53 19.11 3.01
N ALA A 30 3.59 19.87 2.47
CA ALA A 30 3.36 19.90 1.03
C ALA A 30 4.64 20.30 0.27
N GLY A 31 4.85 19.77 -0.93
CA GLY A 31 6.01 20.08 -1.76
C GLY A 31 7.34 19.42 -1.35
N THR A 32 7.36 18.57 -0.32
CA THR A 32 8.59 17.87 0.12
C THR A 32 8.92 16.60 -0.68
N GLY A 33 8.34 16.41 -1.87
CA GLY A 33 8.68 15.28 -2.76
C GLY A 33 8.22 13.88 -2.30
N LYS A 34 7.26 13.76 -1.38
CA LYS A 34 6.79 12.45 -0.87
C LYS A 34 6.23 11.54 -1.99
N THR A 35 5.37 12.07 -2.86
CA THR A 35 4.82 11.31 -3.98
C THR A 35 5.91 10.88 -4.95
N THR A 36 6.91 11.72 -5.21
CA THR A 36 8.09 11.38 -6.01
C THR A 36 8.87 10.23 -5.37
N PHE A 37 9.12 10.29 -4.06
CA PHE A 37 9.77 9.21 -3.32
C PHE A 37 9.00 7.88 -3.42
N VAL A 38 7.68 7.90 -3.28
CA VAL A 38 6.82 6.71 -3.43
C VAL A 38 6.95 6.09 -4.83
N GLN A 39 7.04 6.91 -5.88
CA GLN A 39 7.25 6.45 -7.26
C GLN A 39 8.64 5.83 -7.47
N GLU A 40 9.69 6.43 -6.88
CA GLU A 40 11.05 5.88 -6.91
C GLU A 40 11.12 4.51 -6.20
N VAL A 41 10.52 4.40 -5.00
CA VAL A 41 10.39 3.14 -4.26
C VAL A 41 9.65 2.11 -5.11
N LYS A 42 8.55 2.47 -5.78
CA LYS A 42 7.82 1.58 -6.67
C LYS A 42 8.68 1.06 -7.83
N THR A 43 9.52 1.92 -8.40
CA THR A 43 10.45 1.55 -9.48
C THR A 43 11.51 0.57 -8.98
N LYS A 44 12.03 0.78 -7.77
CA LYS A 44 13.06 -0.08 -7.16
C LYS A 44 12.52 -1.44 -6.67
N TYR A 45 11.28 -1.49 -6.19
CA TYR A 45 10.66 -2.70 -5.64
C TYR A 45 9.46 -3.14 -6.51
N PRO A 46 9.66 -4.00 -7.53
CA PRO A 46 8.62 -4.30 -8.53
C PRO A 46 7.37 -4.99 -7.97
N LYS A 47 7.50 -5.72 -6.85
CA LYS A 47 6.40 -6.37 -6.13
C LYS A 47 5.65 -5.43 -5.17
N SER A 48 5.93 -4.13 -5.21
CA SER A 48 5.15 -3.13 -4.49
C SER A 48 3.88 -2.74 -5.23
N VAL A 49 2.92 -2.11 -4.56
CA VAL A 49 1.76 -1.46 -5.18
C VAL A 49 1.51 -0.12 -4.51
N ILE A 50 1.14 0.89 -5.29
CA ILE A 50 0.73 2.19 -4.77
C ILE A 50 -0.79 2.27 -4.78
N VAL A 51 -1.37 2.67 -3.66
CA VAL A 51 -2.78 3.02 -3.54
C VAL A 51 -2.98 4.40 -2.95
N ALA A 52 -4.12 5.02 -3.28
CA ALA A 52 -4.55 6.29 -2.69
C ALA A 52 -6.07 6.30 -2.45
N PRO A 53 -6.60 7.18 -1.58
CA PRO A 53 -8.05 7.26 -1.32
C PRO A 53 -8.84 7.85 -2.48
N THR A 54 -8.27 8.79 -3.24
CA THR A 54 -8.96 9.48 -4.35
C THR A 54 -8.37 9.13 -5.72
N GLY A 55 -9.17 9.33 -6.77
CA GLY A 55 -8.75 9.07 -8.16
C GLY A 55 -7.59 9.95 -8.61
N ILE A 56 -7.64 11.25 -8.29
CA ILE A 56 -6.57 12.20 -8.66
C ILE A 56 -5.26 11.88 -7.93
N ALA A 57 -5.31 11.58 -6.62
CA ALA A 57 -4.11 11.18 -5.88
C ALA A 57 -3.50 9.89 -6.45
N ALA A 58 -4.34 8.89 -6.75
CA ALA A 58 -3.87 7.64 -7.35
C ALA A 58 -3.24 7.87 -8.74
N LEU A 59 -3.80 8.75 -9.57
CA LEU A 59 -3.21 9.12 -10.86
C LEU A 59 -1.87 9.80 -10.68
N ASN A 60 -1.79 10.80 -9.79
CA ASN A 60 -0.57 11.55 -9.52
C ASN A 60 0.55 10.65 -8.99
N SER A 61 0.23 9.67 -8.16
CA SER A 61 1.20 8.72 -7.60
C SER A 61 1.52 7.55 -8.54
N GLY A 62 0.83 7.40 -9.67
CA GLY A 62 0.98 6.25 -10.58
C GLY A 62 0.40 4.94 -10.02
N GLY A 63 -0.56 5.04 -9.10
CA GLY A 63 -1.19 3.93 -8.40
C GLY A 63 -2.63 3.64 -8.82
N LYS A 64 -3.39 3.03 -7.90
CA LYS A 64 -4.83 2.78 -8.03
C LYS A 64 -5.56 3.30 -6.80
N THR A 65 -6.85 3.57 -6.90
CA THR A 65 -7.62 3.85 -5.69
C THR A 65 -7.70 2.62 -4.79
N ILE A 66 -7.75 2.81 -3.47
CA ILE A 66 -7.97 1.73 -2.49
C ILE A 66 -9.20 0.90 -2.88
N HIS A 67 -10.31 1.58 -3.17
CA HIS A 67 -11.57 0.96 -3.58
C HIS A 67 -11.41 0.07 -4.82
N SER A 68 -10.72 0.56 -5.86
CA SER A 68 -10.55 -0.19 -7.10
C SER A 68 -9.58 -1.36 -6.97
N LEU A 69 -8.49 -1.23 -6.20
CA LEU A 69 -7.53 -2.34 -6.05
C LEU A 69 -8.11 -3.47 -5.18
N PHE A 70 -8.66 -3.13 -4.02
CA PHE A 70 -9.14 -4.11 -3.05
C PHE A 70 -10.58 -4.56 -3.28
N GLN A 71 -11.29 -3.92 -4.22
CA GLN A 71 -12.69 -4.18 -4.55
C GLN A 71 -13.59 -3.90 -3.34
N ILE A 72 -13.41 -2.73 -2.73
CA ILE A 72 -14.17 -2.28 -1.55
C ILE A 72 -15.29 -1.36 -2.06
N GLY A 73 -16.54 -1.69 -1.74
CA GLY A 73 -17.70 -0.86 -2.06
C GLY A 73 -17.69 0.49 -1.34
N PHE A 74 -18.43 1.45 -1.87
CA PHE A 74 -18.64 2.74 -1.23
C PHE A 74 -19.80 2.65 -0.23
N GLY A 75 -19.70 3.39 0.87
CA GLY A 75 -20.76 3.48 1.88
C GLY A 75 -20.22 3.80 3.28
N PRO A 76 -21.13 4.04 4.24
CA PRO A 76 -20.75 4.23 5.64
C PRO A 76 -20.06 2.97 6.18
N LEU A 77 -20.58 1.79 5.83
CA LEU A 77 -19.95 0.50 6.10
C LEU A 77 -19.32 -0.03 4.81
N PRO A 78 -17.99 -0.11 4.72
CA PRO A 78 -17.35 -0.63 3.52
C PRO A 78 -17.56 -2.14 3.44
N SER A 79 -17.96 -2.62 2.25
CA SER A 79 -18.19 -4.04 1.99
C SER A 79 -17.15 -4.57 1.00
N LEU A 80 -16.68 -5.81 1.22
CA LEU A 80 -15.76 -6.47 0.31
C LEU A 80 -16.52 -7.12 -0.84
N ASN A 81 -16.36 -6.58 -2.04
CA ASN A 81 -16.85 -7.22 -3.26
C ASN A 81 -15.93 -8.37 -3.66
N ARG A 82 -16.41 -9.30 -4.50
CA ARG A 82 -15.57 -10.37 -5.04
C ARG A 82 -14.47 -9.78 -5.95
N ILE A 83 -13.22 -10.23 -5.81
CA ILE A 83 -12.17 -9.93 -6.80
C ILE A 83 -12.54 -10.61 -8.11
N LYS A 84 -12.94 -9.80 -9.10
CA LYS A 84 -13.39 -10.28 -10.42
C LYS A 84 -12.22 -10.74 -11.30
N SER A 85 -11.08 -10.04 -11.22
CA SER A 85 -9.95 -10.26 -12.13
C SER A 85 -8.91 -11.24 -11.57
N LYS A 86 -8.53 -12.23 -12.40
CA LYS A 86 -7.39 -13.13 -12.12
C LYS A 86 -6.08 -12.34 -11.97
N TYR A 87 -5.90 -11.29 -12.75
CA TYR A 87 -4.75 -10.39 -12.65
C TYR A 87 -4.70 -9.72 -11.28
N SER A 88 -5.78 -9.08 -10.82
CA SER A 88 -5.83 -8.43 -9.51
C SER A 88 -5.62 -9.43 -8.36
N LYS A 89 -6.19 -10.63 -8.48
CA LYS A 89 -5.97 -11.70 -7.49
C LYS A 89 -4.50 -12.11 -7.44
N ASN A 90 -3.85 -12.30 -8.60
CA ASN A 90 -2.43 -12.64 -8.68
C ASN A 90 -1.54 -11.50 -8.18
N LEU A 91 -1.89 -10.25 -8.49
CA LEU A 91 -1.20 -9.07 -7.97
C LEU A 91 -1.22 -9.11 -6.44
N LEU A 92 -2.41 -9.13 -5.83
CA LEU A 92 -2.57 -9.15 -4.36
C LEU A 92 -1.93 -10.38 -3.70
N LYS A 93 -1.87 -11.53 -4.38
CA LYS A 93 -1.12 -12.71 -3.90
C LYS A 93 0.38 -12.50 -3.89
N ASN A 94 0.94 -11.69 -4.79
CA ASN A 94 2.38 -11.53 -4.96
C ASN A 94 2.95 -10.23 -4.36
N ILE A 95 2.10 -9.27 -3.96
CA ILE A 95 2.60 -8.02 -3.37
C ILE A 95 3.40 -8.28 -2.10
N ASN A 96 4.49 -7.57 -1.88
CA ASN A 96 5.25 -7.61 -0.62
C ASN A 96 5.41 -6.24 0.04
N LEU A 97 5.09 -5.17 -0.69
CA LEU A 97 5.09 -3.79 -0.21
C LEU A 97 3.81 -3.07 -0.67
N LEU A 98 3.09 -2.43 0.25
CA LEU A 98 1.87 -1.66 -0.01
C LEU A 98 2.13 -0.19 0.36
N LEU A 99 2.29 0.65 -0.65
CA LEU A 99 2.49 2.09 -0.47
C LEU A 99 1.12 2.78 -0.48
N ILE A 100 0.79 3.52 0.57
CA ILE A 100 -0.48 4.24 0.69
C ILE A 100 -0.18 5.74 0.65
N ASP A 101 -0.46 6.37 -0.49
CA ASP A 101 -0.39 7.82 -0.64
C ASP A 101 -1.64 8.49 -0.07
N GLU A 102 -1.50 9.72 0.43
CA GLU A 102 -2.55 10.49 1.13
C GLU A 102 -3.22 9.71 2.29
N ILE A 103 -2.41 9.01 3.10
CA ILE A 103 -2.88 8.20 4.23
C ILE A 103 -3.71 8.99 5.25
N SER A 104 -3.49 10.30 5.39
CA SER A 104 -4.27 11.19 6.28
C SER A 104 -5.76 11.25 5.93
N MET A 105 -6.12 10.93 4.68
CA MET A 105 -7.50 10.90 4.21
C MET A 105 -8.12 9.49 4.29
N VAL A 106 -7.34 8.48 4.71
CA VAL A 106 -7.79 7.09 4.79
C VAL A 106 -8.38 6.83 6.17
N ARG A 107 -9.64 6.38 6.19
CA ARG A 107 -10.31 5.99 7.43
C ARG A 107 -9.70 4.70 8.01
N ALA A 108 -9.74 4.55 9.33
CA ALA A 108 -9.22 3.37 10.02
C ALA A 108 -9.92 2.06 9.60
N ASP A 109 -11.25 2.09 9.43
CA ASP A 109 -12.04 0.94 9.01
C ASP A 109 -11.64 0.41 7.61
N LEU A 110 -11.24 1.31 6.71
CA LEU A 110 -10.69 0.95 5.40
C LEU A 110 -9.37 0.19 5.55
N LEU A 111 -8.49 0.60 6.47
CA LEU A 111 -7.24 -0.12 6.74
C LEU A 111 -7.49 -1.51 7.31
N ASP A 112 -8.47 -1.66 8.21
CA ASP A 112 -8.88 -2.96 8.75
C ASP A 112 -9.35 -3.91 7.67
N ILE A 113 -10.17 -3.41 6.74
CA ILE A 113 -10.69 -4.20 5.62
C ILE A 113 -9.58 -4.60 4.65
N ILE A 114 -8.64 -3.69 4.34
CA ILE A 114 -7.45 -4.02 3.54
C ILE A 114 -6.65 -5.12 4.23
N SER A 115 -6.43 -4.98 5.54
CA SER A 115 -5.70 -5.95 6.35
C SER A 115 -6.36 -7.33 6.31
N GLU A 116 -7.67 -7.40 6.57
CA GLU A 116 -8.46 -8.63 6.49
C GLU A 116 -8.40 -9.28 5.11
N ARG A 117 -8.54 -8.47 4.05
CA ARG A 117 -8.52 -8.94 2.68
C ARG A 117 -7.18 -9.57 2.32
N LEU A 118 -6.08 -8.94 2.71
CA LEU A 118 -4.75 -9.48 2.45
C LEU A 118 -4.46 -10.73 3.28
N ARG A 119 -4.88 -10.78 4.56
CA ARG A 119 -4.79 -12.00 5.37
C ARG A 119 -5.43 -13.19 4.67
N LYS A 120 -6.67 -13.01 4.18
CA LYS A 120 -7.42 -14.05 3.44
C LYS A 120 -6.73 -14.46 2.13
N ILE A 121 -6.23 -13.51 1.35
CA ILE A 121 -5.59 -13.79 0.05
C ILE A 121 -4.23 -14.49 0.22
N LYS A 122 -3.47 -14.09 1.25
CA LYS A 122 -2.13 -14.59 1.54
C LYS A 122 -2.11 -15.88 2.33
N GLY A 123 -3.21 -16.22 3.03
CA GLY A 123 -3.22 -17.33 3.99
C GLY A 123 -2.31 -17.08 5.19
N ASN A 124 -2.16 -15.82 5.60
CA ASN A 124 -1.29 -15.41 6.70
C ASN A 124 -2.08 -14.55 7.68
N ALA A 125 -2.08 -14.93 8.96
CA ALA A 125 -2.84 -14.26 10.01
C ALA A 125 -2.22 -12.92 10.47
N LYS A 126 -0.94 -12.65 10.16
CA LYS A 126 -0.30 -11.36 10.46
C LYS A 126 -1.11 -10.22 9.83
N PRO A 127 -1.14 -9.00 10.44
CA PRO A 127 -1.74 -7.83 9.82
C PRO A 127 -1.40 -7.72 8.32
N PHE A 128 -2.31 -7.28 7.46
CA PHE A 128 -2.06 -7.16 6.00
C PHE A 128 -1.47 -8.43 5.33
N GLY A 129 -1.67 -9.61 5.91
CA GLY A 129 -1.08 -10.86 5.42
C GLY A 129 0.46 -10.90 5.46
N GLY A 130 1.08 -10.11 6.34
CA GLY A 130 2.54 -9.98 6.46
C GLY A 130 3.19 -9.10 5.39
N VAL A 131 2.40 -8.34 4.62
CA VAL A 131 2.89 -7.34 3.67
C VAL A 131 3.51 -6.17 4.44
N LEU A 132 4.65 -5.66 3.95
CA LEU A 132 5.24 -4.41 4.40
C LEU A 132 4.34 -3.26 3.96
N VAL A 133 4.05 -2.31 4.85
CA VAL A 133 3.21 -1.15 4.54
C VAL A 133 4.02 0.12 4.79
#